data_AF-K8EEK1-F1
#
_entry.id   AF-K8EEK1-F1
#
_cell.length_a   1.000
_cell.length_b   1.000
_cell.length_c   1.000
_cell.angle_alpha   90.00
_cell.angle_beta   90.00
_cell.angle_gamma   90.00
#
_symmetry.space_group_name_H-M   'P 1'
#
loop_
_entity.id
_entity.type
_entity.pdbx_description
1 polymer ?
#
loop_
_entity_poly.entity_id
_entity_poly.type
_entity_poly.pdbx_seq_one_letter_code
_entity_poly.pdbx_strand_id
1 'polypeptide(L)'
;MSGEGVATRSRKRKIAQRDSLWDLIVNNDDICFTHILPRLDLNDVKFLYEVNSETRKLVKRSSRKGELKETFFVSEMSSISTLKVAWEHYPWEAYDYDAEEETDETYFSEQVAKTNKLELLKWAREEKKCEWDDRTIWAAARQGNLGMVKYCVANECPIDENACAYAAESGNLECLKYLHEEVKAPWESCTASWAAESGHLHILEYLVEREYDEYGENACWYAARNGHLDCLKYLHETAKAPWNSWCVQVAHESNNPECLQYLLDNNCPLPDGYRYEDGELYVPEPESESELE
;
A
#
# COMPACT_ATOMS: atom_id res chain seq x y z
N MET A 1 34.14 47.38 -61.09
CA MET A 1 34.97 46.38 -60.37
C MET A 1 35.10 46.87 -58.95
N SER A 2 34.16 46.50 -58.06
CA SER A 2 34.19 45.27 -57.23
C SER A 2 35.23 45.40 -56.12
N GLY A 3 34.79 45.74 -54.90
CA GLY A 3 34.97 44.89 -53.70
C GLY A 3 36.30 45.23 -53.01
N GLU A 4 36.56 45.19 -51.71
CA GLU A 4 35.99 44.67 -50.46
C GLU A 4 36.74 45.49 -49.36
N GLY A 5 36.37 45.62 -48.10
CA GLY A 5 35.35 44.95 -47.31
C GLY A 5 35.16 45.75 -46.00
N VAL A 6 33.96 45.61 -45.48
CA VAL A 6 33.38 46.33 -44.35
C VAL A 6 34.11 45.97 -43.05
N ALA A 7 34.68 46.99 -42.41
CA ALA A 7 34.95 46.97 -40.98
C ALA A 7 33.62 47.03 -40.22
N THR A 8 33.26 45.98 -39.49
CA THR A 8 32.51 46.09 -38.23
C THR A 8 32.75 44.85 -37.37
N ARG A 9 33.78 44.98 -36.55
CA ARG A 9 33.94 44.27 -35.28
C ARG A 9 32.72 44.62 -34.41
N SER A 10 32.21 43.63 -33.66
CA SER A 10 31.17 43.74 -32.62
C SER A 10 29.76 43.25 -32.98
N ARG A 11 29.66 42.04 -33.51
CA ARG A 11 28.56 41.14 -33.12
C ARG A 11 29.04 39.70 -33.10
N LYS A 12 30.09 39.43 -32.30
CA LYS A 12 30.26 38.07 -31.75
C LYS A 12 29.02 37.85 -30.89
N ARG A 13 28.02 37.21 -31.48
CA ARG A 13 26.89 36.58 -30.79
C ARG A 13 27.47 35.87 -29.56
N LYS A 14 27.17 36.38 -28.37
CA LYS A 14 27.22 35.63 -27.11
C LYS A 14 26.16 34.52 -27.19
N ILE A 15 26.38 33.54 -28.05
CA ILE A 15 25.62 32.29 -28.13
C ILE A 15 26.68 31.20 -27.98
N ALA A 16 27.26 31.18 -26.79
CA ALA A 16 28.14 30.14 -26.29
C ALA A 16 28.04 30.27 -24.77
N GLN A 17 27.53 29.24 -24.11
CA GLN A 17 27.13 29.18 -22.68
C GLN A 17 25.68 29.57 -22.35
N ARG A 18 24.71 28.94 -23.00
CA ARG A 18 23.42 28.60 -22.34
C ARG A 18 23.06 27.14 -22.63
N ASP A 19 24.08 26.28 -22.62
CA ASP A 19 24.05 24.99 -23.32
C ASP A 19 23.91 23.79 -22.38
N SER A 20 23.30 23.96 -21.21
CA SER A 20 22.82 22.82 -20.43
C SER A 20 21.35 23.00 -20.05
N LEU A 21 20.56 21.93 -20.20
CA LEU A 21 19.21 21.84 -19.63
C LEU A 21 19.20 22.25 -18.15
N TRP A 22 20.30 21.98 -17.45
CA TRP A 22 20.53 22.34 -16.06
C TRP A 22 20.60 23.84 -15.80
N ASP A 23 21.10 24.65 -16.74
CA ASP A 23 21.11 26.11 -16.56
C ASP A 23 19.69 26.67 -16.50
N LEU A 24 18.75 26.08 -17.24
CA LEU A 24 17.34 26.46 -17.21
C LEU A 24 16.70 26.04 -15.88
N ILE A 25 16.97 24.82 -15.41
CA ILE A 25 16.38 24.27 -14.19
C ILE A 25 16.98 24.93 -12.93
N VAL A 26 18.30 25.13 -12.90
CA VAL A 26 19.03 25.57 -11.71
C VAL A 26 19.07 27.10 -11.58
N ASN A 27 19.03 27.88 -12.66
CA ASN A 27 19.18 29.34 -12.55
C ASN A 27 17.85 30.12 -12.61
N ASN A 28 16.69 29.45 -12.70
CA ASN A 28 15.37 30.06 -12.72
C ASN A 28 14.54 29.57 -11.53
N ASP A 29 14.82 30.14 -10.35
CA ASP A 29 14.18 29.74 -9.08
C ASP A 29 12.66 29.94 -9.11
N ASP A 30 12.15 30.92 -9.85
CA ASP A 30 10.71 31.16 -10.05
C ASP A 30 10.02 29.97 -10.73
N ILE A 31 10.61 29.47 -11.82
CA ILE A 31 10.09 28.31 -12.55
C ILE A 31 10.28 27.05 -11.70
N CYS A 32 11.48 26.85 -11.16
CA CYS A 32 11.81 25.61 -10.48
C CYS A 32 11.02 25.43 -9.18
N PHE A 33 10.94 26.46 -8.33
CA PHE A 33 10.29 26.34 -7.02
C PHE A 33 8.76 26.43 -7.10
N THR A 34 8.21 27.03 -8.16
CA THR A 34 6.75 27.13 -8.35
C THR A 34 6.18 25.97 -9.16
N HIS A 35 6.95 25.42 -10.11
CA HIS A 35 6.40 24.48 -11.10
C HIS A 35 7.10 23.13 -11.19
N ILE A 36 8.36 23.02 -10.78
CA ILE A 36 9.10 21.75 -10.87
C ILE A 36 9.11 21.06 -9.51
N LEU A 37 9.77 21.64 -8.50
CA LEU A 37 9.91 21.00 -7.19
C LEU A 37 8.58 20.64 -6.53
N PRO A 38 7.49 21.41 -6.60
CA PRO A 38 6.21 21.01 -6.00
C PRO A 38 5.55 19.80 -6.67
N ARG A 39 6.01 19.38 -7.85
CA ARG A 39 5.48 18.22 -8.60
C ARG A 39 6.34 16.97 -8.43
N LEU A 40 7.51 17.10 -7.83
CA LEU A 40 8.36 15.96 -7.49
C LEU A 40 7.86 15.34 -6.20
N ASP A 41 7.86 14.02 -6.09
CA ASP A 41 7.73 13.39 -4.78
C ASP A 41 9.03 13.55 -3.98
N LEU A 42 9.07 12.96 -2.78
CA LEU A 42 10.24 13.04 -1.91
C LEU A 42 11.47 12.32 -2.49
N ASN A 43 11.27 11.16 -3.12
CA ASN A 43 12.35 10.40 -3.75
C ASN A 43 12.92 11.13 -4.97
N ASP A 44 12.05 11.71 -5.80
CA ASP A 44 12.42 12.52 -6.96
C ASP A 44 13.28 13.74 -6.56
N VAL A 45 12.98 14.39 -5.43
CA VAL A 45 13.82 15.48 -4.90
C VAL A 45 15.21 14.97 -4.50
N LYS A 46 15.29 13.78 -3.89
CA LYS A 46 16.58 13.16 -3.54
C LYS A 46 17.37 12.72 -4.77
N PHE A 47 16.70 12.14 -5.76
CA PHE A 47 17.34 11.82 -7.04
C PHE A 47 17.84 13.09 -7.72
N LEU A 48 17.01 14.14 -7.78
CA LEU A 48 17.42 15.43 -8.31
C LEU A 48 18.64 15.97 -7.57
N TYR A 49 18.68 15.89 -6.24
CA TYR A 49 19.81 16.31 -5.42
C TYR A 49 21.12 15.57 -5.75
N GLU A 50 21.05 14.29 -6.08
CA GLU A 50 22.21 13.46 -6.40
C GLU A 50 22.67 13.53 -7.87
N VAL A 51 21.89 14.14 -8.79
CA VAL A 51 22.28 14.21 -10.22
C VAL A 51 23.63 14.91 -10.44
N ASN A 52 23.86 16.10 -9.89
CA ASN A 52 25.12 16.83 -10.01
C ASN A 52 25.27 17.97 -8.98
N SER A 53 26.40 18.70 -9.01
CA SER A 53 26.68 19.80 -8.09
C SER A 53 25.68 20.96 -8.16
N GLU A 54 25.08 21.20 -9.33
CA GLU A 54 24.19 22.33 -9.57
C GLU A 54 22.78 22.04 -9.02
N THR A 55 22.25 20.84 -9.27
CA THR A 55 20.99 20.41 -8.67
C THR A 55 21.09 20.22 -7.16
N ARG A 56 22.26 19.79 -6.65
CA ARG A 56 22.56 19.76 -5.22
C ARG A 56 22.44 21.14 -4.58
N LYS A 57 22.98 22.18 -5.22
CA LYS A 57 22.86 23.58 -4.75
C LYS A 57 21.43 24.09 -4.84
N LEU A 58 20.70 23.70 -5.88
CA LEU A 58 19.28 24.04 -6.08
C LEU A 58 18.42 23.53 -4.92
N VAL A 59 18.49 22.23 -4.62
CA VAL A 59 17.67 21.64 -3.54
C VAL A 59 18.09 22.21 -2.18
N LYS A 60 19.40 22.42 -1.92
CA LYS A 60 19.89 22.99 -0.65
C LYS A 60 19.40 24.41 -0.35
N ARG A 61 19.06 25.20 -1.36
CA ARG A 61 18.49 26.55 -1.15
C ARG A 61 16.98 26.61 -1.31
N SER A 62 16.35 25.51 -1.72
CA SER A 62 14.89 25.38 -1.77
C SER A 62 14.29 25.17 -0.38
N SER A 63 12.97 25.35 -0.26
CA SER A 63 12.22 25.00 0.95
C SER A 63 12.26 23.50 1.27
N ARG A 64 12.54 22.64 0.29
CA ARG A 64 12.54 21.16 0.41
C ARG A 64 13.88 20.58 0.89
N LYS A 65 14.83 21.42 1.33
CA LYS A 65 16.11 20.94 1.90
C LYS A 65 15.93 19.97 3.07
N GLY A 66 14.88 20.14 3.86
CA GLY A 66 14.60 19.30 5.03
C GLY A 66 14.43 17.82 4.69
N GLU A 67 13.82 17.53 3.55
CA GLU A 67 13.48 16.18 3.09
C GLU A 67 14.72 15.33 2.76
N LEU A 68 15.87 15.97 2.55
CA LEU A 68 17.15 15.26 2.37
C LEU A 68 17.59 14.48 3.61
N LYS A 69 16.97 14.71 4.77
CA LYS A 69 17.23 13.98 6.01
C LYS A 69 16.41 12.70 6.14
N GLU A 70 15.35 12.59 5.36
CA GLU A 70 14.43 11.45 5.42
C GLU A 70 15.06 10.25 4.66
N THR A 71 14.55 9.05 4.89
CA THR A 71 14.98 7.82 4.22
C THR A 71 14.28 7.68 2.85
N PHE A 72 14.84 6.90 1.93
CA PHE A 72 14.16 6.66 0.64
C PHE A 72 12.93 5.76 0.85
N PHE A 73 11.79 6.11 0.24
CA PHE A 73 10.65 5.20 0.20
C PHE A 73 10.87 4.18 -0.93
N VAL A 74 11.39 3.01 -0.59
CA VAL A 74 11.75 1.96 -1.56
C VAL A 74 10.52 1.48 -2.36
N SER A 75 9.34 1.47 -1.76
CA SER A 75 8.08 1.09 -2.40
C SER A 75 7.65 2.01 -3.55
N GLU A 76 8.17 3.22 -3.64
CA GLU A 76 7.90 4.16 -4.74
C GLU A 76 8.91 4.04 -5.90
N MET A 77 9.91 3.14 -5.79
CA MET A 77 10.98 3.04 -6.78
C MET A 77 10.46 2.66 -8.17
N SER A 78 10.85 3.46 -9.16
CA SER A 78 10.31 3.33 -10.50
C SER A 78 11.13 2.40 -11.40
N SER A 79 12.42 2.21 -11.11
CA SER A 79 13.40 1.51 -11.97
C SER A 79 14.56 0.88 -11.18
N ILE A 80 15.33 0.01 -11.82
CA ILE A 80 16.56 -0.55 -11.23
C ILE A 80 17.57 0.56 -10.90
N SER A 81 17.63 1.62 -11.72
CA SER A 81 18.55 2.74 -11.48
C SER A 81 18.22 3.50 -10.21
N THR A 82 16.93 3.79 -9.97
CA THR A 82 16.46 4.45 -8.74
C THR A 82 16.66 3.53 -7.54
N LEU A 83 16.39 2.23 -7.70
CA LEU A 83 16.56 1.24 -6.64
C LEU A 83 18.04 1.02 -6.26
N LYS A 84 18.97 1.08 -7.23
CA LYS A 84 20.42 1.04 -6.97
C LYS A 84 20.87 2.19 -6.07
N VAL A 85 20.40 3.41 -6.35
CA VAL A 85 20.70 4.58 -5.53
C VAL A 85 20.09 4.42 -4.14
N ALA A 86 18.84 3.96 -4.06
CA ALA A 86 18.19 3.68 -2.77
C ALA A 86 18.98 2.65 -1.95
N TRP A 87 19.45 1.55 -2.57
CA TRP A 87 20.29 0.52 -1.92
C TRP A 87 21.60 1.07 -1.35
N GLU A 88 22.31 1.92 -2.12
CA GLU A 88 23.59 2.49 -1.72
C GLU A 88 23.47 3.50 -0.56
N HIS A 89 22.30 4.10 -0.41
CA HIS A 89 21.99 5.09 0.62
C HIS A 89 20.96 4.58 1.64
N TYR A 90 20.66 3.29 1.62
CA TYR A 90 19.68 2.71 2.52
C TYR A 90 20.22 2.75 3.94
N PRO A 91 19.41 3.12 4.94
CA PRO A 91 19.86 3.30 6.31
C PRO A 91 20.00 1.94 7.04
N TRP A 92 20.72 0.98 6.47
CA TRP A 92 20.84 -0.39 7.02
C TRP A 92 21.05 -0.41 8.53
N GLU A 93 20.29 -1.28 9.22
CA GLU A 93 20.33 -1.46 10.68
C GLU A 93 19.87 -0.22 11.48
N ALA A 94 19.16 0.72 10.85
CA ALA A 94 18.44 1.77 11.56
C ALA A 94 17.03 1.31 11.95
N TYR A 95 16.49 1.88 13.02
CA TYR A 95 15.09 1.68 13.40
C TYR A 95 14.21 2.71 12.71
N ASP A 96 13.21 2.25 11.96
CA ASP A 96 12.15 3.08 11.42
C ASP A 96 11.03 3.21 12.47
N TYR A 97 10.89 4.41 13.03
CA TYR A 97 9.89 4.67 14.05
C TYR A 97 8.45 4.72 13.51
N ASP A 98 8.28 5.00 12.21
CA ASP A 98 6.95 5.07 11.60
C ASP A 98 6.45 3.67 11.21
N ALA A 99 7.37 2.78 10.81
CA ALA A 99 7.07 1.39 10.51
C ALA A 99 7.16 0.46 11.74
N GLU A 100 7.74 0.94 12.85
CA GLU A 100 8.10 0.16 14.04
C GLU A 100 9.00 -1.06 13.74
N GLU A 101 9.90 -0.92 12.76
CA GLU A 101 10.68 -2.03 12.19
C GLU A 101 12.16 -1.66 12.03
N GLU A 102 13.04 -2.66 12.08
CA GLU A 102 14.44 -2.49 11.71
C GLU A 102 14.56 -2.46 10.17
N THR A 103 15.32 -1.51 9.66
CA THR A 103 15.60 -1.37 8.22
C THR A 103 16.66 -2.38 7.78
N ASP A 104 16.26 -3.64 7.74
CA ASP A 104 17.07 -4.78 7.33
C ASP A 104 16.79 -5.21 5.87
N GLU A 105 17.46 -6.27 5.42
CA GLU A 105 17.31 -6.80 4.07
C GLU A 105 15.91 -7.38 3.80
N THR A 106 15.26 -7.96 4.81
CA THR A 106 13.92 -8.55 4.67
C THR A 106 12.87 -7.46 4.48
N TYR A 107 12.94 -6.39 5.28
CA TYR A 107 12.11 -5.19 5.12
C TYR A 107 12.38 -4.51 3.78
N PHE A 108 13.65 -4.38 3.36
CA PHE A 108 13.97 -3.85 2.04
C PHE A 108 13.31 -4.67 0.91
N SER A 109 13.39 -6.01 0.98
CA SER A 109 12.74 -6.91 0.01
C SER A 109 11.23 -6.78 -0.01
N GLU A 110 10.58 -6.65 1.15
CA GLU A 110 9.15 -6.39 1.26
C GLU A 110 8.79 -5.06 0.56
N GLN A 111 9.53 -3.98 0.84
CA GLN A 111 9.30 -2.68 0.19
C GLN A 111 9.53 -2.76 -1.33
N VAL A 112 10.51 -3.53 -1.79
CA VAL A 112 10.70 -3.80 -3.23
C VAL A 112 9.50 -4.55 -3.80
N ALA A 113 8.94 -5.55 -3.12
CA ALA A 113 7.74 -6.24 -3.57
C ALA A 113 6.52 -5.30 -3.62
N LYS A 114 6.40 -4.35 -2.67
CA LYS A 114 5.38 -3.29 -2.67
C LYS A 114 5.43 -2.39 -3.91
N THR A 115 6.58 -2.25 -4.59
CA THR A 115 6.66 -1.55 -5.89
C THR A 115 5.83 -2.20 -7.00
N ASN A 116 5.39 -3.45 -6.80
CA ASN A 116 4.68 -4.27 -7.76
C ASN A 116 5.44 -4.52 -9.08
N LYS A 117 6.78 -4.50 -9.02
CA LYS A 117 7.66 -4.69 -10.19
C LYS A 117 8.57 -5.90 -10.01
N LEU A 118 8.25 -6.97 -10.74
CA LEU A 118 8.99 -8.22 -10.68
C LEU A 118 10.47 -8.03 -11.03
N GLU A 119 10.81 -7.16 -11.97
CA GLU A 119 12.21 -6.89 -12.32
C GLU A 119 13.02 -6.28 -11.17
N LEU A 120 12.38 -5.50 -10.30
CA LEU A 120 13.04 -4.90 -9.14
C LEU A 120 13.29 -5.95 -8.06
N LEU A 121 12.31 -6.81 -7.80
CA LEU A 121 12.47 -7.90 -6.85
C LEU A 121 13.52 -8.91 -7.31
N LYS A 122 13.54 -9.23 -8.61
CA LYS A 122 14.61 -10.05 -9.22
C LYS A 122 15.98 -9.42 -9.04
N TRP A 123 16.10 -8.12 -9.29
CA TRP A 123 17.37 -7.42 -9.08
C TRP A 123 17.84 -7.51 -7.62
N ALA A 124 16.95 -7.26 -6.65
CA ALA A 124 17.29 -7.37 -5.23
C ALA A 124 17.76 -8.79 -4.86
N ARG A 125 17.01 -9.81 -5.29
CA ARG A 125 17.32 -11.21 -4.97
C ARG A 125 18.54 -11.76 -5.71
N GLU A 126 18.62 -11.55 -7.01
CA GLU A 126 19.61 -12.20 -7.88
C GLU A 126 20.96 -11.47 -7.84
N GLU A 127 20.96 -10.13 -7.89
CA GLU A 127 22.18 -9.32 -7.96
C GLU A 127 22.73 -8.93 -6.58
N LYS A 128 21.85 -8.56 -5.65
CA LYS A 128 22.26 -8.15 -4.29
C LYS A 128 22.28 -9.29 -3.28
N LYS A 129 21.68 -10.43 -3.61
CA LYS A 129 21.48 -11.55 -2.69
C LYS A 129 20.69 -11.14 -1.45
N CYS A 130 19.81 -10.15 -1.60
CA CYS A 130 18.99 -9.62 -0.52
C CYS A 130 18.20 -10.76 0.14
N GLU A 131 18.25 -10.81 1.47
CA GLU A 131 17.40 -11.67 2.26
C GLU A 131 15.93 -11.25 2.13
N TRP A 132 15.05 -12.21 2.34
CA TRP A 132 13.60 -12.02 2.31
C TRP A 132 12.94 -12.95 3.31
N ASP A 133 11.72 -12.60 3.70
CA ASP A 133 10.83 -13.39 4.53
C ASP A 133 9.43 -13.47 3.87
N ASP A 134 8.48 -14.03 4.61
CA ASP A 134 7.07 -14.17 4.21
C ASP A 134 6.40 -12.83 3.86
N ARG A 135 6.78 -11.71 4.50
CA ARG A 135 6.29 -10.36 4.15
C ARG A 135 6.50 -10.03 2.67
N THR A 136 7.55 -10.54 2.05
CA THR A 136 7.81 -10.35 0.61
C THR A 136 6.73 -11.01 -0.27
N ILE A 137 6.30 -12.24 0.05
CA ILE A 137 5.22 -12.89 -0.70
C ILE A 137 3.85 -12.33 -0.33
N TRP A 138 3.64 -11.86 0.91
CA TRP A 138 2.43 -11.13 1.31
C TRP A 138 2.22 -9.90 0.45
N ALA A 139 3.25 -9.07 0.30
CA ALA A 139 3.20 -7.89 -0.56
C ALA A 139 2.90 -8.25 -2.02
N ALA A 140 3.53 -9.31 -2.56
CA ALA A 140 3.24 -9.78 -3.91
C ALA A 140 1.78 -10.26 -4.09
N ALA A 141 1.24 -10.96 -3.08
CA ALA A 141 -0.13 -11.48 -3.07
C ALA A 141 -1.16 -10.35 -2.94
N ARG A 142 -0.92 -9.38 -2.05
CA ARG A 142 -1.70 -8.15 -1.89
C ARG A 142 -1.76 -7.34 -3.18
N GLN A 143 -0.63 -7.23 -3.89
CA GLN A 143 -0.57 -6.50 -5.16
C GLN A 143 -1.19 -7.25 -6.35
N GLY A 144 -1.64 -8.50 -6.16
CA GLY A 144 -2.26 -9.31 -7.21
C GLY A 144 -1.29 -9.73 -8.32
N ASN A 145 0.01 -9.62 -8.07
CA ASN A 145 1.02 -9.92 -9.06
C ASN A 145 1.36 -11.41 -9.04
N LEU A 146 0.53 -12.20 -9.73
CA LEU A 146 0.72 -13.65 -9.82
C LEU A 146 2.12 -14.03 -10.35
N GLY A 147 2.71 -13.21 -11.23
CA GLY A 147 4.07 -13.43 -11.72
C GLY A 147 5.12 -13.29 -10.62
N MET A 148 4.93 -12.33 -9.72
CA MET A 148 5.78 -12.13 -8.54
C MET A 148 5.56 -13.21 -7.49
N VAL A 149 4.32 -13.58 -7.20
CA VAL A 149 4.00 -14.71 -6.29
C VAL A 149 4.66 -16.01 -6.78
N LYS A 150 4.53 -16.33 -8.08
CA LYS A 150 5.20 -17.49 -8.70
C LYS A 150 6.72 -17.42 -8.57
N TYR A 151 7.30 -16.23 -8.69
CA TYR A 151 8.73 -16.04 -8.52
C TYR A 151 9.18 -16.26 -7.07
N CYS A 152 8.44 -15.72 -6.08
CA CYS A 152 8.72 -15.97 -4.66
C CYS A 152 8.69 -17.46 -4.35
N VAL A 153 7.63 -18.17 -4.78
CA VAL A 153 7.47 -19.62 -4.56
C VAL A 153 8.59 -20.41 -5.23
N ALA A 154 8.93 -20.11 -6.49
CA ALA A 154 9.96 -20.81 -7.23
C ALA A 154 11.38 -20.62 -6.66
N ASN A 155 11.59 -19.60 -5.82
CA ASN A 155 12.85 -19.29 -5.18
C ASN A 155 12.81 -19.51 -3.65
N GLU A 156 11.85 -20.30 -3.17
CA GLU A 156 11.77 -20.74 -1.77
C GLU A 156 11.64 -19.57 -0.78
N CYS A 157 10.94 -18.50 -1.17
CA CYS A 157 10.46 -17.49 -0.22
C CYS A 157 9.58 -18.17 0.83
N PRO A 158 9.74 -17.89 2.14
CA PRO A 158 8.84 -18.40 3.17
C PRO A 158 7.38 -18.06 2.87
N ILE A 159 6.46 -18.97 3.21
CA ILE A 159 5.03 -18.84 2.95
C ILE A 159 4.28 -19.35 4.17
N ASP A 160 3.32 -18.56 4.65
CA ASP A 160 2.40 -18.87 5.73
C ASP A 160 0.94 -18.60 5.27
N GLU A 161 -0.01 -18.68 6.20
CA GLU A 161 -1.43 -18.45 5.98
C GLU A 161 -1.77 -17.02 5.55
N ASN A 162 -0.94 -16.05 5.94
CA ASN A 162 -1.16 -14.64 5.60
C ASN A 162 -1.00 -14.39 4.10
N ALA A 163 -0.22 -15.19 3.36
CA ALA A 163 -0.15 -15.07 1.91
C ALA A 163 -1.53 -15.23 1.23
N CYS A 164 -2.33 -16.20 1.69
CA CYS A 164 -3.72 -16.37 1.24
C CYS A 164 -4.61 -15.22 1.71
N ALA A 165 -4.45 -14.79 2.96
CA ALA A 165 -5.25 -13.71 3.53
C ALA A 165 -5.04 -12.37 2.81
N TYR A 166 -3.79 -11.99 2.49
CA TYR A 166 -3.49 -10.78 1.71
C TYR A 166 -4.00 -10.84 0.26
N ALA A 167 -3.97 -12.03 -0.37
CA ALA A 167 -4.60 -12.22 -1.68
C ALA A 167 -6.13 -12.01 -1.59
N ALA A 168 -6.76 -12.51 -0.52
CA ALA A 168 -8.18 -12.41 -0.27
C ALA A 168 -8.63 -10.97 0.05
N GLU A 169 -7.90 -10.27 0.92
CA GLU A 169 -8.10 -8.85 1.27
C GLU A 169 -8.07 -7.96 0.02
N SER A 170 -7.22 -8.25 -0.95
CA SER A 170 -7.11 -7.45 -2.18
C SER A 170 -7.96 -7.98 -3.34
N GLY A 171 -8.77 -9.02 -3.10
CA GLY A 171 -9.68 -9.58 -4.09
C GLY A 171 -8.99 -10.35 -5.22
N ASN A 172 -7.71 -10.71 -5.05
CA ASN A 172 -6.86 -11.32 -6.05
C ASN A 172 -7.07 -12.84 -6.13
N LEU A 173 -8.23 -13.25 -6.65
CA LEU A 173 -8.66 -14.65 -6.70
C LEU A 173 -7.64 -15.57 -7.40
N GLU A 174 -6.97 -15.10 -8.46
CA GLU A 174 -5.97 -15.91 -9.18
C GLU A 174 -4.70 -16.17 -8.36
N CYS A 175 -4.28 -15.21 -7.51
CA CYS A 175 -3.20 -15.43 -6.55
C CYS A 175 -3.65 -16.42 -5.48
N LEU A 176 -4.86 -16.26 -4.94
CA LEU A 176 -5.41 -17.15 -3.92
C LEU A 176 -5.53 -18.60 -4.42
N LYS A 177 -6.08 -18.80 -5.62
CA LYS A 177 -6.15 -20.12 -6.28
C LYS A 177 -4.77 -20.74 -6.44
N TYR A 178 -3.80 -19.98 -6.95
CA TYR A 178 -2.45 -20.50 -7.12
C TYR A 178 -1.80 -20.90 -5.78
N LEU A 179 -1.89 -20.03 -4.76
CA LEU A 179 -1.33 -20.29 -3.43
C LEU A 179 -1.99 -21.52 -2.78
N HIS A 180 -3.32 -21.61 -2.80
CA HIS A 180 -4.01 -22.71 -2.15
C HIS A 180 -3.95 -24.02 -2.96
N GLU A 181 -4.26 -23.98 -4.26
CA GLU A 181 -4.43 -25.18 -5.07
C GLU A 181 -3.10 -25.77 -5.54
N GLU A 182 -2.13 -24.94 -5.94
CA GLU A 182 -0.86 -25.40 -6.50
C GLU A 182 0.24 -25.47 -5.45
N VAL A 183 0.37 -24.41 -4.62
CA VAL A 183 1.44 -24.32 -3.61
C VAL A 183 1.07 -25.08 -2.33
N LYS A 184 -0.22 -25.34 -2.09
CA LYS A 184 -0.74 -25.89 -0.83
C LYS A 184 -0.41 -25.02 0.38
N ALA A 185 -0.35 -23.70 0.16
CA ALA A 185 -0.25 -22.75 1.26
C ALA A 185 -1.48 -22.88 2.17
N PRO A 186 -1.29 -22.81 3.50
CA PRO A 186 -2.41 -22.82 4.42
C PRO A 186 -3.29 -21.59 4.19
N TRP A 187 -4.55 -21.72 4.56
CA TRP A 187 -5.49 -20.62 4.70
C TRP A 187 -6.20 -20.77 6.04
N GLU A 188 -6.50 -19.67 6.70
CA GLU A 188 -7.19 -19.67 8.00
C GLU A 188 -8.35 -18.66 7.98
N SER A 189 -9.05 -18.53 9.11
CA SER A 189 -10.17 -17.60 9.31
C SER A 189 -9.91 -16.17 8.85
N CYS A 190 -8.65 -15.72 8.93
CA CYS A 190 -8.19 -14.43 8.40
C CYS A 190 -8.49 -14.25 6.91
N THR A 191 -8.42 -15.32 6.12
CA THR A 191 -8.68 -15.30 4.67
C THR A 191 -10.12 -14.90 4.37
N ALA A 192 -11.08 -15.50 5.07
CA ALA A 192 -12.49 -15.12 4.95
C ALA A 192 -12.77 -13.74 5.56
N SER A 193 -12.18 -13.44 6.73
CA SER A 193 -12.46 -12.17 7.41
C SER A 193 -11.92 -10.96 6.66
N TRP A 194 -10.73 -11.04 6.07
CA TRP A 194 -10.17 -9.92 5.29
C TRP A 194 -10.87 -9.77 3.93
N ALA A 195 -11.29 -10.87 3.28
CA ALA A 195 -12.17 -10.77 2.12
C ALA A 195 -13.49 -10.06 2.45
N ALA A 196 -14.08 -10.37 3.60
CA ALA A 196 -15.30 -9.74 4.09
C ALA A 196 -15.08 -8.26 4.47
N GLU A 197 -13.92 -7.94 5.07
CA GLU A 197 -13.49 -6.58 5.39
C GLU A 197 -13.38 -5.69 4.16
N SER A 198 -12.87 -6.23 3.06
CA SER A 198 -12.69 -5.50 1.80
C SER A 198 -13.85 -5.65 0.80
N GLY A 199 -14.92 -6.35 1.20
CA GLY A 199 -16.14 -6.48 0.40
C GLY A 199 -16.00 -7.38 -0.83
N HIS A 200 -15.08 -8.34 -0.79
CA HIS A 200 -14.76 -9.23 -1.91
C HIS A 200 -15.58 -10.51 -1.88
N LEU A 201 -16.87 -10.38 -2.22
CA LEU A 201 -17.83 -11.49 -2.25
C LEU A 201 -17.35 -12.68 -3.11
N HIS A 202 -16.73 -12.43 -4.26
CA HIS A 202 -16.23 -13.48 -5.15
C HIS A 202 -15.13 -14.35 -4.52
N ILE A 203 -14.39 -13.81 -3.54
CA ILE A 203 -13.45 -14.62 -2.75
C ILE A 203 -14.22 -15.51 -1.78
N LEU A 204 -15.25 -14.99 -1.11
CA LEU A 204 -16.09 -15.77 -0.19
C LEU A 204 -16.84 -16.89 -0.91
N GLU A 205 -17.34 -16.62 -2.12
CA GLU A 205 -17.94 -17.63 -3.01
C GLU A 205 -16.96 -18.77 -3.30
N TYR A 206 -15.73 -18.42 -3.68
CA TYR A 206 -14.68 -19.40 -3.92
C TYR A 206 -14.31 -20.21 -2.66
N LEU A 207 -14.28 -19.59 -1.47
CA LEU A 207 -14.03 -20.32 -0.22
C LEU A 207 -15.13 -21.36 0.05
N VAL A 208 -16.40 -21.00 -0.14
CA VAL A 208 -17.53 -21.93 0.00
C VAL A 208 -17.45 -23.06 -1.04
N GLU A 209 -17.10 -22.75 -2.28
CA GLU A 209 -16.89 -23.76 -3.35
C GLU A 209 -15.81 -24.79 -3.02
N ARG A 210 -14.85 -24.43 -2.15
CA ARG A 210 -13.78 -25.29 -1.67
C ARG A 210 -14.05 -25.91 -0.30
N GLU A 211 -15.31 -25.89 0.13
CA GLU A 211 -15.78 -26.49 1.38
C GLU A 211 -15.06 -25.94 2.63
N TYR A 212 -14.60 -24.67 2.58
CA TYR A 212 -14.03 -23.99 3.74
C TYR A 212 -15.10 -23.82 4.83
N ASP A 213 -14.81 -24.23 6.07
CA ASP A 213 -15.75 -24.22 7.20
C ASP A 213 -15.25 -23.50 8.45
N GLU A 214 -14.02 -22.98 8.44
CA GLU A 214 -13.38 -22.30 9.58
C GLU A 214 -13.72 -20.79 9.64
N TYR A 215 -15.01 -20.45 9.48
CA TYR A 215 -15.45 -19.05 9.59
C TYR A 215 -15.51 -18.60 11.05
N GLY A 216 -14.75 -17.57 11.40
CA GLY A 216 -14.86 -16.87 12.68
C GLY A 216 -15.92 -15.76 12.67
N GLU A 217 -16.32 -15.31 13.87
CA GLU A 217 -17.29 -14.20 14.06
C GLU A 217 -16.80 -12.89 13.40
N ASN A 218 -15.47 -12.75 13.25
CA ASN A 218 -14.83 -11.62 12.61
C ASN A 218 -15.33 -11.37 11.18
N ALA A 219 -15.63 -12.42 10.39
CA ALA A 219 -16.04 -12.22 9.00
C ALA A 219 -17.35 -11.41 8.89
N CYS A 220 -18.37 -11.78 9.68
CA CYS A 220 -19.62 -11.02 9.74
C CYS A 220 -19.41 -9.63 10.37
N TRP A 221 -18.55 -9.54 11.39
CA TRP A 221 -18.22 -8.28 12.05
C TRP A 221 -17.60 -7.26 11.08
N TYR A 222 -16.58 -7.67 10.30
CA TYR A 222 -15.92 -6.82 9.33
C TYR A 222 -16.84 -6.42 8.18
N ALA A 223 -17.66 -7.34 7.67
CA ALA A 223 -18.65 -7.03 6.64
C ALA A 223 -19.68 -6.00 7.14
N ALA A 224 -20.17 -6.15 8.38
CA ALA A 224 -21.11 -5.23 8.99
C ALA A 224 -20.49 -3.84 9.28
N ARG A 225 -19.26 -3.81 9.77
CA ARG A 225 -18.50 -2.58 10.08
C ARG A 225 -18.16 -1.76 8.84
N ASN A 226 -17.89 -2.40 7.70
CA ASN A 226 -17.54 -1.71 6.45
C ASN A 226 -18.71 -1.57 5.47
N GLY A 227 -19.93 -1.97 5.86
CA GLY A 227 -21.12 -1.79 5.04
C GLY A 227 -21.24 -2.75 3.85
N HIS A 228 -20.52 -3.87 3.87
CA HIS A 228 -20.51 -4.88 2.81
C HIS A 228 -21.68 -5.84 2.96
N LEU A 229 -22.90 -5.34 2.72
CA LEU A 229 -24.15 -6.09 2.91
C LEU A 229 -24.18 -7.43 2.14
N ASP A 230 -23.71 -7.45 0.90
CA ASP A 230 -23.74 -8.66 0.08
C ASP A 230 -22.82 -9.75 0.65
N CYS A 231 -21.65 -9.36 1.20
CA CYS A 231 -20.78 -10.28 1.92
C CYS A 231 -21.44 -10.77 3.20
N LEU A 232 -22.06 -9.88 3.99
CA LEU A 232 -22.74 -10.24 5.23
C LEU A 232 -23.90 -11.22 5.00
N LYS A 233 -24.72 -10.97 3.96
CA LYS A 233 -25.78 -11.88 3.53
C LYS A 233 -25.22 -13.23 3.15
N TYR A 234 -24.20 -13.25 2.30
CA TYR A 234 -23.61 -14.49 1.82
C TYR A 234 -23.00 -15.32 2.96
N LEU A 235 -22.25 -14.66 3.86
CA LEU A 235 -21.65 -15.28 5.04
C LEU A 235 -22.72 -15.92 5.94
N HIS A 236 -23.81 -15.21 6.21
CA HIS A 236 -24.88 -15.71 7.07
C HIS A 236 -25.71 -16.81 6.39
N GLU A 237 -26.22 -16.53 5.19
CA GLU A 237 -27.21 -17.37 4.51
C GLU A 237 -26.57 -18.62 3.89
N THR A 238 -25.37 -18.50 3.33
CA THR A 238 -24.72 -19.58 2.58
C THR A 238 -23.59 -20.21 3.38
N ALA A 239 -22.61 -19.41 3.82
CA ALA A 239 -21.43 -19.93 4.51
C ALA A 239 -21.70 -20.38 5.96
N LYS A 240 -22.87 -20.02 6.51
CA LYS A 240 -23.26 -20.29 7.91
C LYS A 240 -22.24 -19.77 8.92
N ALA A 241 -21.54 -18.70 8.57
CA ALA A 241 -20.58 -18.05 9.44
C ALA A 241 -21.28 -17.52 10.71
N PRO A 242 -20.65 -17.67 11.89
CA PRO A 242 -21.22 -17.16 13.12
C PRO A 242 -21.22 -15.62 13.12
N TRP A 243 -22.14 -15.04 13.88
CA TRP A 243 -22.17 -13.61 14.20
C TRP A 243 -22.53 -13.43 15.68
N ASN A 244 -22.28 -12.24 16.21
CA ASN A 244 -22.57 -11.90 17.59
C ASN A 244 -23.09 -10.46 17.70
N SER A 245 -23.38 -10.01 18.92
CA SER A 245 -23.93 -8.68 19.17
C SER A 245 -23.05 -7.53 18.70
N TRP A 246 -21.74 -7.73 18.64
CA TRP A 246 -20.81 -6.72 18.13
C TRP A 246 -21.11 -6.36 16.68
N CYS A 247 -21.67 -7.27 15.87
CA CYS A 247 -22.05 -6.96 14.49
C CYS A 247 -23.10 -5.82 14.42
N VAL A 248 -24.09 -5.84 15.32
CA VAL A 248 -25.12 -4.78 15.41
C VAL A 248 -24.49 -3.47 15.89
N GLN A 249 -23.64 -3.55 16.92
CA GLN A 249 -22.95 -2.37 17.45
C GLN A 249 -22.10 -1.68 16.38
N VAL A 250 -21.23 -2.41 15.69
CA VAL A 250 -20.32 -1.80 14.71
C VAL A 250 -21.02 -1.33 13.45
N ALA A 251 -22.09 -1.99 13.02
CA ALA A 251 -22.93 -1.49 11.93
C ALA A 251 -23.59 -0.15 12.29
N HIS A 252 -24.02 0.00 13.55
CA HIS A 252 -24.58 1.26 14.05
C HIS A 252 -23.52 2.36 14.19
N GLU A 253 -22.42 2.09 14.89
CA GLU A 253 -21.33 3.06 15.13
C GLU A 253 -20.64 3.51 13.83
N SER A 254 -20.55 2.62 12.84
CA SER A 254 -19.95 2.93 11.53
C SER A 254 -20.95 3.51 10.53
N ASN A 255 -22.20 3.76 10.94
CA ASN A 255 -23.27 4.32 10.12
C ASN A 255 -23.55 3.52 8.83
N ASN A 256 -23.70 2.20 8.94
CA ASN A 256 -24.05 1.28 7.85
C ASN A 256 -25.50 0.78 8.00
N PRO A 257 -26.51 1.59 7.62
CA PRO A 257 -27.91 1.31 7.94
C PRO A 257 -28.44 0.04 7.27
N GLU A 258 -27.97 -0.32 6.07
CA GLU A 258 -28.45 -1.52 5.38
C GLU A 258 -27.94 -2.81 6.04
N CYS A 259 -26.68 -2.82 6.49
CA CYS A 259 -26.14 -3.95 7.27
C CYS A 259 -26.83 -4.02 8.63
N LEU A 260 -27.01 -2.88 9.30
CA LEU A 260 -27.70 -2.81 10.58
C LEU A 260 -29.14 -3.36 10.47
N GLN A 261 -29.90 -2.88 9.49
CA GLN A 261 -31.28 -3.35 9.26
C GLN A 261 -31.31 -4.85 8.97
N TYR A 262 -30.40 -5.35 8.14
CA TYR A 262 -30.33 -6.78 7.85
C TYR A 262 -30.02 -7.63 9.09
N LEU A 263 -29.11 -7.19 9.96
CA LEU A 263 -28.82 -7.88 11.22
C LEU A 263 -30.03 -7.92 12.15
N LEU A 264 -30.75 -6.81 12.25
CA LEU A 264 -31.96 -6.68 13.07
C LEU A 264 -33.11 -7.55 12.53
N ASP A 265 -33.33 -7.53 11.22
CA ASP A 265 -34.33 -8.36 10.54
C ASP A 265 -34.07 -9.86 10.71
N ASN A 266 -32.81 -10.26 10.92
CA ASN A 266 -32.39 -11.65 11.10
C ASN A 266 -32.12 -12.03 12.56
N ASN A 267 -32.59 -11.23 13.53
CA ASN A 267 -32.47 -11.51 14.96
C ASN A 267 -31.01 -11.74 15.42
N CYS A 268 -30.06 -11.00 14.85
CA CYS A 268 -28.71 -10.95 15.41
C CYS A 268 -28.78 -10.50 16.89
N PRO A 269 -28.03 -11.11 17.81
CA PRO A 269 -28.03 -10.71 19.21
C PRO A 269 -27.81 -9.20 19.36
N LEU A 270 -28.48 -8.57 20.32
CA LEU A 270 -28.27 -7.15 20.60
C LEU A 270 -27.17 -6.97 21.65
N PRO A 271 -26.35 -5.90 21.58
CA PRO A 271 -25.45 -5.53 22.68
C PRO A 271 -26.22 -5.21 23.97
N ASP A 272 -25.53 -5.26 25.10
CA ASP A 272 -26.15 -4.92 26.39
C ASP A 272 -26.71 -3.49 26.37
N GLY A 273 -27.96 -3.35 26.81
CA GLY A 273 -28.68 -2.07 26.83
C GLY A 273 -29.33 -1.67 25.50
N TYR A 274 -28.98 -2.29 24.37
CA TYR A 274 -29.65 -2.03 23.09
C TYR A 274 -31.03 -2.68 23.07
N ARG A 275 -32.02 -2.00 22.47
CA ARG A 275 -33.37 -2.54 22.25
C ARG A 275 -33.82 -2.26 20.83
N TYR A 276 -34.47 -3.23 20.20
CA TYR A 276 -35.06 -3.06 18.88
C TYR A 276 -36.56 -3.36 18.96
N GLU A 277 -37.37 -2.30 18.90
CA GLU A 277 -38.83 -2.34 19.10
C GLU A 277 -39.49 -1.45 18.03
N ASP A 278 -40.61 -1.89 17.47
CA ASP A 278 -41.40 -1.13 16.47
C ASP A 278 -40.60 -0.62 15.23
N GLY A 279 -39.51 -1.31 14.88
CA GLY A 279 -38.67 -0.95 13.74
C GLY A 279 -37.60 0.10 14.05
N GLU A 280 -37.48 0.54 15.30
CA GLU A 280 -36.50 1.52 15.77
C GLU A 280 -35.48 0.89 16.73
N LEU A 281 -34.21 1.24 16.55
CA LEU A 281 -33.11 0.84 17.43
C LEU A 281 -32.89 1.91 18.52
N TYR A 282 -33.02 1.50 19.77
CA TYR A 282 -32.74 2.31 20.95
C TYR A 282 -31.39 1.91 21.54
N VAL A 283 -30.47 2.88 21.60
CA VAL A 283 -29.10 2.73 22.12
C VAL A 283 -28.99 3.47 23.45
N PRO A 284 -28.34 2.90 24.48
CA PRO A 284 -28.13 3.59 25.75
C PRO A 284 -27.34 4.88 25.55
N GLU A 285 -27.70 5.93 26.29
CA GLU A 285 -26.92 7.18 26.29
C GLU A 285 -25.51 6.89 26.80
N PRO A 286 -24.45 7.46 26.18
CA PRO A 286 -23.10 7.31 26.70
C PRO A 286 -23.06 7.85 28.13
N GLU A 287 -22.62 7.03 29.09
CA GLU A 287 -22.42 7.48 30.47
C GLU A 287 -21.53 8.73 30.44
N SER A 288 -22.08 9.86 30.87
CA SER A 288 -21.29 11.08 31.01
C SER A 288 -20.19 10.82 32.02
N GLU A 289 -18.94 11.17 31.69
CA GLU A 289 -17.82 11.29 32.64
C GLU A 289 -18.12 12.40 33.66
N SER A 290 -19.10 12.19 34.52
CA SER A 290 -19.56 13.13 35.54
C SER A 290 -19.78 12.38 36.85
N GLU A 291 -18.73 11.71 37.35
CA GLU A 291 -18.68 11.26 38.76
C GLU A 291 -17.25 10.90 39.19
N LEU A 292 -16.30 11.83 38.98
CA LEU A 292 -15.03 11.87 39.70
C LEU A 292 -14.68 13.33 40.03
N GLU A 293 -15.45 13.95 40.92
CA GLU A 293 -15.00 15.09 41.75
C GLU A 293 -14.70 14.62 43.18
#